data_AF-A0A6J8E9Y3-F1
#
_entry.id   AF-A0A6J8E9Y3-F1
#
_cell.length_a   1.000
_cell.length_b   1.000
_cell.length_c   1.000
_cell.angle_alpha   90.00
_cell.angle_beta   90.00
_cell.angle_gamma   90.00
#
_symmetry.space_group_name_H-M   'P 1'
#
loop_
_entity.id
_entity.type
_entity.pdbx_description
1 polymer ?
#
loop_
_entity_poly.entity_id
_entity_poly.type
_entity_poly.pdbx_seq_one_letter_code
_entity_poly.pdbx_strand_id
1 'polypeptide(L)'
;MIENNDYSTFSIPCHDIANVVEFAPYEWCPTLLAVGTNSRVSIYQCVFDQEKEEPDGEDFEWRSIFDFQNGFRVTAISWCPETTFLTREKEDFIRFAIGGSDKKIKIVSANLKGDNTCQICEGHTDFINSIAYIPDTAGELVSTGDDNTLRLWNKEGEQQGCFQLSALECLFAYMKENQERL
;
A
#
# COMPACT_ATOMS: atom_id res chain seq x y z
N MET A 1 -27.47 32.97 -1.41
CA MET A 1 -26.28 32.73 -2.25
C MET A 1 -25.64 31.49 -1.70
N ILE A 2 -25.57 30.43 -2.50
CA ILE A 2 -24.88 29.20 -2.12
C ILE A 2 -23.43 29.46 -2.50
N GLU A 3 -22.52 29.51 -1.53
CA GLU A 3 -21.09 29.53 -1.78
C GLU A 3 -20.72 28.21 -2.46
N ASN A 4 -20.40 28.27 -3.75
CA ASN A 4 -19.71 27.17 -4.41
C ASN A 4 -18.32 27.10 -3.77
N ASN A 5 -18.09 26.09 -2.92
CA ASN A 5 -16.74 25.70 -2.58
C ASN A 5 -16.11 25.13 -3.86
N ASP A 6 -15.34 25.95 -4.57
CA ASP A 6 -14.43 25.50 -5.62
C ASP A 6 -13.32 24.69 -4.95
N TYR A 7 -13.53 23.39 -4.81
CA TYR A 7 -12.47 22.47 -4.41
C TYR A 7 -11.46 22.36 -5.55
N SER A 8 -10.20 22.69 -5.28
CA SER A 8 -9.10 22.39 -6.21
C SER A 8 -9.03 20.88 -6.45
N THR A 9 -9.05 20.49 -7.73
CA THR A 9 -8.93 19.08 -8.15
C THR A 9 -7.51 18.85 -8.65
N PHE A 10 -6.85 17.82 -8.12
CA PHE A 10 -5.48 17.46 -8.49
C PHE A 10 -5.43 16.05 -9.07
N SER A 11 -4.48 15.80 -9.97
CA SER A 11 -4.32 14.51 -10.64
C SER A 11 -3.07 13.80 -10.14
N ILE A 12 -3.20 12.51 -9.81
CA ILE A 12 -2.06 11.65 -9.53
C ILE A 12 -1.63 11.00 -10.86
N PRO A 13 -0.33 11.02 -11.21
CA PRO A 13 0.15 10.28 -12.37
C PRO A 13 -0.24 8.81 -12.25
N CYS A 14 -0.84 8.23 -13.29
CA CYS A 14 -1.19 6.82 -13.29
C CYS A 14 -1.01 6.23 -14.68
N HIS A 15 -0.45 5.02 -14.74
CA HIS A 15 -0.16 4.35 -16.02
C HIS A 15 -1.37 3.67 -16.65
N ASP A 16 -2.42 3.39 -15.87
CA ASP A 16 -3.69 2.78 -16.31
C ASP A 16 -4.78 3.04 -15.24
N ILE A 17 -5.90 2.33 -15.25
CA ILE A 17 -6.96 2.39 -14.25
C ILE A 17 -6.40 2.08 -12.85
N ALA A 18 -6.50 3.07 -11.95
CA ALA A 18 -6.26 2.87 -10.53
C ALA A 18 -7.43 2.09 -9.91
N ASN A 19 -7.13 0.97 -9.27
CA ASN A 19 -8.12 0.11 -8.60
C ASN A 19 -8.13 0.32 -7.09
N VAL A 20 -6.98 0.69 -6.52
CA VAL A 20 -6.80 0.90 -5.08
C VAL A 20 -5.72 1.97 -4.87
N VAL A 21 -5.95 2.85 -3.90
CA VAL A 21 -4.99 3.86 -3.47
C VAL A 21 -4.91 3.88 -1.95
N GLU A 22 -3.70 4.04 -1.41
CA GLU A 22 -3.51 4.04 0.04
C GLU A 22 -2.31 4.88 0.46
N PHE A 23 -2.54 5.88 1.31
CA PHE A 23 -1.45 6.58 1.99
C PHE A 23 -0.77 5.64 3.00
N ALA A 24 0.54 5.78 3.15
CA ALA A 24 1.25 5.11 4.23
C ALA A 24 0.68 5.63 5.58
N PRO A 25 0.18 4.74 6.44
CA PRO A 25 -0.57 5.12 7.65
C PRO A 25 0.35 5.47 8.82
N TYR A 26 1.63 5.77 8.57
CA TYR A 26 2.65 5.92 9.60
C TYR A 26 3.18 7.34 9.69
N GLU A 27 3.38 7.84 10.91
CA GLU A 27 3.81 9.22 11.17
C GLU A 27 5.20 9.55 10.60
N TRP A 28 6.05 8.54 10.40
CA TRP A 28 7.40 8.72 9.87
C TRP A 28 7.48 8.66 8.34
N CYS A 29 6.39 8.33 7.64
CA CYS A 29 6.34 8.40 6.18
C CYS A 29 4.96 8.84 5.64
N PRO A 30 4.33 9.88 6.20
CA PRO A 30 2.92 10.21 5.96
C PRO A 30 2.67 10.75 4.55
N THR A 31 3.73 11.08 3.82
CA THR A 31 3.67 11.65 2.46
C THR A 31 3.68 10.59 1.37
N LEU A 32 3.88 9.32 1.70
CA LEU A 32 3.88 8.24 0.72
C LEU A 32 2.46 7.81 0.36
N LEU A 33 2.18 7.70 -0.92
CA LEU A 33 0.94 7.19 -1.50
C LEU A 33 1.24 6.00 -2.40
N ALA A 34 0.58 4.87 -2.15
CA ALA A 34 0.61 3.72 -3.05
C ALA A 34 -0.60 3.77 -3.98
N VAL A 35 -0.39 3.48 -5.26
CA VAL A 35 -1.42 3.38 -6.29
C VAL A 35 -1.30 2.03 -6.98
N GLY A 36 -2.32 1.18 -6.83
CA GLY A 36 -2.42 -0.12 -7.48
C GLY A 36 -3.31 -0.08 -8.71
N THR A 37 -2.81 -0.63 -9.81
CA THR A 37 -3.49 -0.63 -11.13
C THR A 37 -3.71 -2.05 -11.64
N ASN A 38 -4.04 -2.20 -12.93
CA ASN A 38 -4.16 -3.50 -13.59
C ASN A 38 -2.83 -4.22 -13.84
N SER A 39 -1.71 -3.51 -13.78
CA SER A 39 -0.41 -4.06 -14.17
C SER A 39 0.78 -3.56 -13.36
N ARG A 40 0.59 -2.49 -12.58
CA ARG A 40 1.63 -1.83 -11.80
C ARG A 40 1.14 -1.44 -10.40
N VAL A 41 2.09 -1.36 -9.49
CA VAL A 41 1.98 -0.55 -8.27
C VAL A 41 3.05 0.53 -8.32
N SER A 42 2.61 1.77 -8.14
CA SER A 42 3.46 2.95 -8.13
C SER A 42 3.38 3.62 -6.76
N ILE A 43 4.52 4.02 -6.22
CA ILE A 43 4.63 4.77 -4.98
C ILE A 43 5.04 6.19 -5.30
N TYR A 44 4.22 7.14 -4.85
CA TYR A 44 4.48 8.56 -4.97
C TYR A 44 4.73 9.18 -3.60
N GLN A 45 5.56 10.23 -3.58
CA GLN A 45 5.66 11.16 -2.46
C GLN A 45 4.86 12.42 -2.79
N CYS A 46 3.98 12.84 -1.90
CA CYS A 46 3.40 14.18 -1.92
C CYS A 46 4.42 15.18 -1.34
N VAL A 47 4.87 16.13 -2.15
CA VAL A 47 5.86 17.14 -1.78
C VAL A 47 5.17 18.50 -1.76
N PHE A 48 5.09 19.13 -0.58
CA PHE A 48 4.55 20.48 -0.44
C PHE A 48 5.64 21.51 -0.72
N ASP A 49 5.35 22.47 -1.58
CA ASP A 49 6.27 23.55 -1.91
C ASP A 49 5.94 24.77 -1.05
N GLN A 50 6.62 24.91 0.09
CA GLN A 50 6.35 25.98 1.05
C GLN A 50 7.02 27.33 0.66
N GLU A 51 7.83 27.36 -0.41
CA GLU A 51 8.62 28.53 -0.81
C GLU A 51 8.12 29.18 -2.12
N LYS A 52 7.05 28.67 -2.74
CA LYS A 52 6.47 29.27 -3.95
C LYS A 52 5.62 30.50 -3.62
N GLU A 53 6.04 31.66 -4.12
CA GLU A 53 5.28 32.93 -4.06
C GLU A 53 4.31 33.12 -5.26
N GLU A 54 4.30 32.21 -6.25
CA GLU A 54 3.46 32.38 -7.44
C GLU A 54 1.99 31.98 -7.23
N PRO A 55 1.02 32.86 -7.56
CA PRO A 55 -0.40 32.65 -7.27
C PRO A 55 -1.12 31.59 -8.14
N ASP A 56 -0.48 31.10 -9.21
CA ASP A 56 -1.10 30.18 -10.20
C ASP A 56 -0.48 28.76 -10.21
N GLY A 57 0.50 28.48 -9.35
CA GLY A 57 1.14 27.15 -9.25
C GLY A 57 0.43 26.21 -8.27
N GLU A 58 0.54 24.89 -8.47
CA GLU A 58 0.08 23.92 -7.47
C GLU A 58 0.97 23.99 -6.21
N ASP A 59 0.33 24.03 -5.03
CA ASP A 59 0.99 24.08 -3.70
C ASP A 59 1.78 22.79 -3.37
N PHE A 60 1.65 21.75 -4.19
CA PHE A 60 2.36 20.49 -4.02
C PHE A 60 2.60 19.78 -5.35
N GLU A 61 3.52 18.81 -5.36
CA GLU A 61 3.78 17.93 -6.51
C GLU A 61 3.82 16.45 -6.10
N TRP A 62 3.53 15.56 -7.05
CA TRP A 62 3.74 14.12 -6.90
C TRP A 62 5.10 13.71 -7.47
N ARG A 63 5.98 13.22 -6.61
CA ARG A 63 7.27 12.64 -7.02
C ARG A 63 7.17 11.13 -7.08
N SER A 64 7.51 10.52 -8.23
CA SER A 64 7.60 9.04 -8.30
C SER A 64 8.81 8.57 -7.51
N ILE A 65 8.59 7.64 -6.58
CA ILE A 65 9.61 7.05 -5.71
C ILE A 65 9.93 5.61 -6.14
N PHE A 66 8.91 4.85 -6.50
CA PHE A 66 9.06 3.43 -6.81
C PHE A 66 7.97 2.94 -7.76
N ASP A 67 8.33 2.04 -8.67
CA ASP A 67 7.42 1.43 -9.63
C ASP A 67 7.67 -0.08 -9.73
N PHE A 68 6.60 -0.87 -9.63
CA PHE A 68 6.66 -2.32 -9.69
C PHE A 68 5.63 -2.88 -10.66
N GLN A 69 6.09 -3.64 -11.65
CA GLN A 69 5.20 -4.32 -12.59
C GLN A 69 4.72 -5.66 -12.01
N ASN A 70 3.48 -5.70 -11.54
CA ASN A 70 2.92 -6.88 -10.89
C ASN A 70 2.18 -7.82 -11.86
N GLY A 71 1.66 -7.28 -12.98
CA GLY A 71 1.05 -8.05 -14.07
C GLY A 71 -0.38 -8.56 -13.81
N PHE A 72 -1.08 -8.06 -12.80
CA PHE A 72 -2.46 -8.44 -12.47
C PHE A 72 -3.24 -7.27 -11.87
N ARG A 73 -4.57 -7.40 -11.80
CA ARG A 73 -5.42 -6.38 -11.17
C ARG A 73 -5.22 -6.37 -9.67
N VAL A 74 -4.62 -5.30 -9.15
CA VAL A 74 -4.43 -5.10 -7.70
C VAL A 74 -5.76 -4.66 -7.09
N THR A 75 -6.23 -5.38 -6.09
CA THR A 75 -7.46 -5.08 -5.34
C THR A 75 -7.16 -4.69 -3.90
N ALA A 76 -6.02 -5.13 -3.37
CA ALA A 76 -5.58 -4.84 -2.00
C ALA A 76 -4.11 -4.40 -1.99
N ILE A 77 -3.85 -3.35 -1.20
CA ILE A 77 -2.51 -2.91 -0.80
C ILE A 77 -2.51 -2.86 0.72
N SER A 78 -1.37 -3.15 1.34
CA SER A 78 -1.12 -2.79 2.73
C SER A 78 0.35 -2.45 2.91
N TRP A 79 0.59 -1.27 3.49
CA TRP A 79 1.90 -0.86 3.94
C TRP A 79 2.41 -1.72 5.10
N CYS A 80 3.71 -2.00 5.12
CA CYS A 80 4.39 -2.67 6.23
C CYS A 80 4.88 -1.63 7.25
N PRO A 81 4.70 -1.85 8.58
CA PRO A 81 5.19 -0.95 9.62
C PRO A 81 6.71 -0.76 9.64
N GLU A 82 7.46 -1.67 9.02
CA GLU A 82 8.92 -1.54 8.88
C GLU A 82 9.34 -0.53 7.80
N THR A 83 8.39 -0.01 7.00
CA THR A 83 8.68 1.00 5.96
C THR A 83 9.31 2.24 6.59
N THR A 84 10.46 2.67 6.12
CA THR A 84 11.15 3.90 6.50
C THR A 84 11.34 4.78 5.28
N PHE A 85 11.01 6.06 5.38
CA PHE A 85 11.21 7.01 4.29
C PHE A 85 11.51 8.40 4.85
N LEU A 86 12.57 9.04 4.37
CA LEU A 86 13.05 10.36 4.81
C LEU A 86 13.27 10.46 6.32
N THR A 87 13.60 9.34 6.97
CA THR A 87 13.96 9.34 8.39
C THR A 87 15.42 9.72 8.55
N ARG A 88 15.78 10.44 9.63
CA ARG A 88 17.18 10.84 9.87
C ARG A 88 18.09 9.68 10.30
N GLU A 89 17.50 8.62 10.85
CA GLU A 89 18.24 7.60 11.59
C GLU A 89 18.41 6.29 10.81
N LYS A 90 17.53 6.01 9.84
CA LYS A 90 17.52 4.78 9.07
C LYS A 90 17.49 5.10 7.58
N GLU A 91 18.10 4.22 6.79
CA GLU A 91 18.01 4.30 5.34
C GLU A 91 16.56 4.13 4.87
N ASP A 92 16.26 4.70 3.70
CA ASP A 92 14.96 4.53 3.09
C ASP A 92 14.75 3.06 2.70
N PHE A 93 13.62 2.53 3.13
CA PHE A 93 13.20 1.16 2.90
C PHE A 93 11.69 1.14 2.76
N ILE A 94 11.20 0.78 1.59
CA ILE A 94 9.77 0.64 1.32
C ILE A 94 9.42 -0.83 1.35
N ARG A 95 8.41 -1.20 2.15
CA ARG A 95 7.86 -2.55 2.16
C ARG A 95 6.34 -2.52 2.21
N PHE A 96 5.71 -3.28 1.34
CA PHE A 96 4.25 -3.38 1.27
C PHE A 96 3.83 -4.71 0.67
N ALA A 97 2.60 -5.10 0.93
CA ALA A 97 1.98 -6.31 0.39
C ALA A 97 0.87 -5.92 -0.59
N ILE A 98 0.76 -6.68 -1.66
CA ILE A 98 -0.28 -6.50 -2.69
C ILE A 98 -0.95 -7.83 -2.99
N GLY A 99 -2.21 -7.77 -3.37
CA GLY A 99 -2.98 -8.94 -3.78
C GLY A 99 -4.08 -8.57 -4.75
N GLY A 100 -4.57 -9.57 -5.48
CA GLY A 100 -5.73 -9.43 -6.34
C GLY A 100 -5.98 -10.63 -7.22
N SER A 101 -6.11 -10.41 -8.53
CA SER A 101 -6.63 -11.43 -9.45
C SER A 101 -5.70 -12.61 -9.73
N ASP A 102 -4.43 -12.54 -9.37
CA ASP A 102 -3.47 -13.64 -9.53
C ASP A 102 -3.50 -14.65 -8.37
N LYS A 103 -4.35 -14.41 -7.36
CA LYS A 103 -4.57 -15.28 -6.20
C LYS A 103 -3.34 -15.42 -5.30
N LYS A 104 -2.31 -14.61 -5.52
CA LYS A 104 -1.06 -14.61 -4.76
C LYS A 104 -0.91 -13.28 -4.05
N ILE A 105 -0.28 -13.31 -2.87
CA ILE A 105 0.20 -12.10 -2.24
C ILE A 105 1.63 -11.88 -2.71
N LYS A 106 1.95 -10.65 -3.10
CA LYS A 106 3.34 -10.25 -3.35
C LYS A 106 3.76 -9.26 -2.26
N ILE A 107 4.77 -9.62 -1.49
CA ILE A 107 5.45 -8.72 -0.55
C ILE A 107 6.62 -8.10 -1.31
N VAL A 108 6.54 -6.80 -1.55
CA VAL A 108 7.54 -6.04 -2.28
C VAL A 108 8.37 -5.25 -1.27
N SER A 109 9.70 -5.37 -1.36
CA SER A 109 10.65 -4.62 -0.54
C SER A 109 11.64 -3.89 -1.43
N ALA A 110 11.98 -2.64 -1.12
CA ALA A 110 12.89 -1.83 -1.91
C ALA A 110 13.71 -0.90 -1.01
N ASN A 111 15.04 -0.86 -1.18
CA ASN A 111 15.91 0.08 -0.45
C ASN A 111 16.19 1.39 -1.22
N LEU A 112 15.49 1.61 -2.33
CA LEU A 112 15.64 2.75 -3.24
C LEU A 112 17.06 2.96 -3.82
N LYS A 113 17.99 2.02 -3.60
CA LYS A 113 19.34 1.97 -4.18
C LYS A 113 19.44 0.93 -5.30
N GLY A 114 18.31 0.36 -5.69
CA GLY A 114 18.19 -0.65 -6.75
C GLY A 114 18.12 -2.10 -6.25
N ASP A 115 18.20 -2.34 -4.95
CA ASP A 115 17.93 -3.65 -4.38
C ASP A 115 16.44 -3.76 -4.05
N ASN A 116 15.73 -4.47 -4.92
CA ASN A 116 14.30 -4.70 -4.83
C ASN A 116 14.04 -6.19 -4.81
N THR A 117 13.22 -6.64 -3.87
CA THR A 117 12.81 -8.04 -3.76
C THR A 117 11.29 -8.17 -3.84
N CYS A 118 10.83 -9.31 -4.34
CA CYS A 118 9.43 -9.66 -4.42
C CYS A 118 9.26 -11.09 -3.92
N GLN A 119 8.67 -11.22 -2.73
CA GLN A 119 8.37 -12.49 -2.11
C GLN A 119 6.91 -12.86 -2.38
N ILE A 120 6.67 -14.14 -2.68
CA ILE A 120 5.36 -14.65 -3.08
C ILE A 120 4.79 -15.47 -1.92
N CYS A 121 3.56 -15.16 -1.53
CA CYS A 121 2.80 -15.98 -0.60
C CYS A 121 1.75 -16.76 -1.39
N GLU A 122 1.91 -18.09 -1.45
CA GLU A 122 1.03 -18.99 -2.19
C GLU A 122 0.09 -19.72 -1.25
N GLY A 123 -1.20 -19.74 -1.58
CA GLY A 123 -2.18 -20.50 -0.80
C GLY A 123 -3.62 -20.20 -1.18
N HIS A 124 -3.95 -18.92 -1.43
CA HIS A 124 -5.30 -18.56 -1.88
C HIS A 124 -5.65 -19.26 -3.20
N THR A 125 -6.86 -19.82 -3.27
CA THR A 125 -7.33 -20.55 -4.46
C THR A 125 -8.26 -19.70 -5.33
N ASP A 126 -8.60 -18.50 -4.88
CA ASP A 126 -9.38 -17.51 -5.61
C ASP A 126 -8.90 -16.07 -5.35
N PHE A 127 -9.60 -15.08 -5.92
CA PHE A 127 -9.20 -13.67 -5.85
C PHE A 127 -9.01 -13.18 -4.41
N ILE A 128 -7.96 -12.41 -4.21
CA ILE A 128 -7.68 -11.76 -2.93
C ILE A 128 -8.47 -10.46 -2.87
N ASN A 129 -9.17 -10.24 -1.76
CA ASN A 129 -10.04 -9.08 -1.57
C ASN A 129 -9.44 -8.06 -0.61
N SER A 130 -8.69 -8.50 0.40
CA SER A 130 -8.12 -7.63 1.42
C SER A 130 -6.82 -8.21 1.97
N ILE A 131 -5.89 -7.33 2.33
CA ILE A 131 -4.63 -7.63 3.02
C ILE A 131 -4.44 -6.61 4.13
N ALA A 132 -3.94 -7.04 5.29
CA ALA A 132 -3.52 -6.13 6.35
C ALA A 132 -2.27 -6.67 7.03
N TYR A 133 -1.23 -5.84 7.14
CA TYR A 133 -0.14 -6.11 8.08
C TYR A 133 -0.67 -6.05 9.51
N ILE A 134 -0.17 -6.95 10.36
CA ILE A 134 -0.49 -6.96 11.79
C ILE A 134 0.45 -5.97 12.48
N PRO A 135 -0.09 -4.93 13.15
CA PRO A 135 0.67 -4.08 14.06
C PRO A 135 1.60 -4.83 15.00
N ASP A 136 2.73 -4.23 15.36
CA ASP A 136 3.66 -4.68 16.41
C ASP A 136 4.32 -6.05 16.17
N THR A 137 4.04 -6.70 15.03
CA THR A 137 4.76 -7.88 14.57
C THR A 137 5.91 -7.48 13.65
N ALA A 138 6.91 -8.37 13.52
CA ALA A 138 8.04 -8.18 12.62
C ALA A 138 7.67 -8.45 11.14
N GLY A 139 6.53 -7.93 10.68
CA GLY A 139 6.07 -8.05 9.29
C GLY A 139 5.13 -9.22 9.01
N GLU A 140 4.35 -9.69 9.98
CA GLU A 140 3.26 -10.64 9.74
C GLU A 140 2.05 -9.93 9.12
N LEU A 141 1.27 -10.67 8.33
CA LEU A 141 0.08 -10.13 7.68
C LEU A 141 -1.05 -11.16 7.60
N VAL A 142 -2.27 -10.66 7.49
CA VAL A 142 -3.46 -11.44 7.19
C VAL A 142 -4.02 -11.09 5.83
N SER A 143 -4.67 -12.05 5.19
CA SER A 143 -5.36 -11.86 3.92
C SER A 143 -6.69 -12.59 3.89
N THR A 144 -7.58 -12.12 3.01
CA THR A 144 -8.85 -12.78 2.70
C THR A 144 -9.11 -12.80 1.21
N GLY A 145 -9.90 -13.78 0.75
CA GLY A 145 -10.26 -13.90 -0.65
C GLY A 145 -11.58 -14.64 -0.89
N ASP A 146 -11.96 -14.74 -2.16
CA ASP A 146 -13.16 -15.42 -2.63
C ASP A 146 -13.12 -16.94 -2.42
N ASP A 147 -11.98 -17.48 -2.02
CA ASP A 147 -11.85 -18.86 -1.54
C ASP A 147 -12.48 -19.09 -0.16
N ASN A 148 -13.10 -18.05 0.41
CA ASN A 148 -13.73 -18.03 1.73
C ASN A 148 -12.74 -18.38 2.84
N THR A 149 -11.46 -18.03 2.67
CA THR A 149 -10.45 -18.24 3.70
C THR A 149 -9.88 -16.91 4.19
N LEU A 150 -9.55 -16.87 5.48
CA LEU A 150 -8.57 -15.95 6.05
C LEU A 150 -7.26 -16.70 6.22
N ARG A 151 -6.15 -16.09 5.81
CA ARG A 151 -4.81 -16.68 5.93
C ARG A 151 -3.88 -15.77 6.70
N LEU A 152 -3.08 -16.37 7.57
CA LEU A 152 -2.00 -15.71 8.31
C LEU A 152 -0.67 -16.07 7.66
N TRP A 153 0.17 -15.07 7.45
CA TRP A 153 1.46 -15.20 6.79
C TRP A 153 2.55 -14.60 7.65
N ASN A 154 3.70 -15.26 7.72
CA ASN A 154 4.89 -14.67 8.31
C ASN A 154 5.57 -13.69 7.34
N LYS A 155 6.62 -13.01 7.81
CA LYS A 155 7.38 -12.06 7.00
C LYS A 155 8.11 -12.72 5.83
N GLU A 156 8.34 -14.03 5.89
CA GLU A 156 8.89 -14.86 4.81
C GLU A 156 7.80 -15.37 3.82
N GLY A 157 6.57 -14.87 3.91
CA GLY A 157 5.48 -15.25 2.99
C GLY A 157 5.01 -16.69 3.15
N GLU A 158 5.39 -17.36 4.23
CA GLU A 158 4.95 -18.71 4.54
C GLU A 158 3.63 -18.66 5.31
N GLN A 159 2.69 -19.50 4.89
CA GLN A 159 1.39 -19.60 5.55
C GLN A 159 1.53 -20.24 6.94
N GLN A 160 1.15 -19.49 7.97
CA GLN A 160 1.13 -19.95 9.37
C GLN A 160 -0.24 -20.49 9.78
N GLY A 161 -1.31 -20.02 9.13
CA GLY A 161 -2.68 -20.42 9.44
C GLY A 161 -3.64 -20.19 8.28
N CYS A 162 -4.71 -20.99 8.24
CA CYS A 162 -5.80 -20.87 7.29
C CYS A 162 -7.12 -21.14 8.02
N PHE A 163 -8.04 -20.20 7.95
CA PHE A 163 -9.30 -20.20 8.68
C PHE A 163 -10.45 -20.07 7.69
N GLN A 164 -11.41 -20.98 7.76
CA GLN A 164 -12.61 -20.92 6.94
C GLN A 164 -13.51 -19.79 7.43
N LEU A 165 -13.91 -18.91 6.51
CA LEU A 165 -14.92 -17.90 6.74
C LEU A 165 -16.29 -18.48 6.40
N SER A 166 -17.27 -18.24 7.27
CA SER A 166 -18.65 -18.71 7.10
C SER A 166 -19.52 -17.73 6.31
N ALA A 167 -19.04 -16.51 6.05
CA ALA A 167 -19.71 -15.49 5.27
C ALA A 167 -18.90 -15.15 4.00
N LEU A 168 -19.60 -14.96 2.90
CA LEU A 168 -19.07 -14.39 1.67
C LEU A 168 -18.86 -12.89 1.91
N GLU A 169 -17.70 -12.36 1.53
CA GLU A 169 -17.32 -10.93 1.62
C GLU A 169 -16.97 -10.44 3.04
N CYS A 170 -15.79 -10.79 3.54
CA CYS A 170 -15.18 -10.08 4.66
C CYS A 170 -14.29 -8.94 4.14
N LEU A 171 -14.80 -7.72 4.12
CA LEU A 171 -13.93 -6.54 4.07
C LEU A 171 -13.32 -6.36 5.46
N PHE A 172 -12.01 -6.60 5.60
CA PHE A 172 -11.30 -6.31 6.84
C PHE A 172 -10.94 -4.84 6.89
N ALA A 173 -11.65 -4.07 7.71
CA ALA A 173 -11.15 -2.81 8.23
C ALA A 173 -10.48 -3.10 9.57
N TYR A 174 -9.18 -3.41 9.56
CA TYR A 174 -8.41 -3.21 10.79
C TYR A 174 -8.23 -1.70 10.95
N MET A 175 -8.77 -1.13 12.03
CA MET A 175 -8.53 0.27 12.39
C MET A 175 -7.04 0.43 12.60
N LYS A 176 -6.36 1.01 11.60
CA LYS A 176 -5.00 1.48 11.72
C LYS A 176 -5.05 2.70 12.64
N GLU A 177 -5.13 2.48 13.96
CA GLU A 177 -4.88 3.55 14.92
C GLU A 177 -3.53 4.18 14.56
N ASN A 178 -3.44 5.51 14.61
CA ASN A 178 -2.20 6.24 14.31
C ASN A 178 -1.07 5.60 15.11
N GLN A 179 -0.16 4.92 14.41
CA GLN A 179 0.89 4.17 15.07
C GLN A 179 2.02 5.14 15.41
N GLU A 180 2.07 5.55 16.67
CA GLU A 180 3.23 6.22 17.25
C GLU A 180 4.34 5.18 17.49
N ARG A 181 5.60 5.53 17.23
CA ARG A 181 6.73 4.71 17.73
C ARG A 181 6.84 4.90 19.25
N LEU A 182 6.88 3.81 20.00
CA LEU A 182 7.37 3.79 21.39
C LEU A 182 8.85 4.15 21.48
#